data_AF-A0A965Y9U2-F1
#
_entry.id   AF-A0A965Y9U2-F1
#
_cell.length_a   1.000
_cell.length_b   1.000
_cell.length_c   1.000
_cell.angle_alpha   90.00
_cell.angle_beta   90.00
_cell.angle_gamma   90.00
#
_symmetry.space_group_name_H-M   'P 1'
#
loop_
_entity.id
_entity.type
_entity.pdbx_description
1 polymer ?
#
loop_
_entity_poly.entity_id
_entity_poly.type
_entity_poly.pdbx_seq_one_letter_code
_entity_poly.pdbx_strand_id
1 'polypeptide(L)'
;MRLTKENKQDIEKYILNSIDSENYNIILENEKQKLEFVYNTFINEFGFRIKQIGLYSAFSEYLQGLPSCINIDFYNYKILELAQSWGQEVETEKQQDKVINQWFDFITNQFFKLCKKYKIELKEV
;
A
#
# COMPACT_ATOMS: atom_id res chain seq x y z
N MET A 1 8.89 -6.08 8.47
CA MET A 1 9.26 -7.10 7.45
C MET A 1 10.58 -6.76 6.77
N ARG A 2 11.44 -7.76 6.45
CA ARG A 2 12.71 -7.58 5.72
C ARG A 2 12.58 -8.16 4.32
N LEU A 3 13.00 -7.41 3.29
CA LEU A 3 12.83 -7.78 1.87
C LEU A 3 14.14 -8.17 1.20
N THR A 4 14.09 -9.23 0.39
CA THR A 4 15.13 -9.60 -0.60
C THR A 4 14.91 -8.81 -1.90
N LYS A 5 15.82 -8.94 -2.90
CA LYS A 5 15.65 -8.26 -4.20
C LYS A 5 14.51 -8.85 -5.03
N GLU A 6 14.35 -10.17 -5.03
CA GLU A 6 13.31 -10.87 -5.82
C GLU A 6 11.91 -10.48 -5.34
N ASN A 7 11.67 -10.51 -4.03
CA ASN A 7 10.35 -10.23 -3.47
C ASN A 7 9.88 -8.78 -3.72
N LYS A 8 10.80 -7.84 -3.99
CA LYS A 8 10.43 -6.44 -4.29
C LYS A 8 9.59 -6.32 -5.56
N GLN A 9 9.88 -7.11 -6.59
CA GLN A 9 9.12 -7.05 -7.84
C GLN A 9 7.71 -7.58 -7.66
N ASP A 10 7.53 -8.64 -6.87
CA ASP A 10 6.22 -9.22 -6.61
C ASP A 10 5.35 -8.29 -5.75
N ILE A 11 5.94 -7.63 -4.76
CA ILE A 11 5.25 -6.62 -3.95
C ILE A 11 4.86 -5.41 -4.79
N GLU A 12 5.74 -4.96 -5.68
CA GLU A 12 5.44 -3.86 -6.60
C GLU A 12 4.26 -4.21 -7.52
N LYS A 13 4.30 -5.39 -8.13
CA LYS A 13 3.18 -5.89 -8.95
C LYS A 13 1.89 -5.99 -8.15
N TYR A 14 1.96 -6.52 -6.93
CA TYR A 14 0.81 -6.64 -6.04
C TYR A 14 0.17 -5.27 -5.79
N ILE A 15 0.95 -4.25 -5.40
CA ILE A 15 0.42 -2.91 -5.14
C ILE A 15 -0.21 -2.32 -6.41
N LEU A 16 0.47 -2.39 -7.55
CA LEU A 16 -0.02 -1.82 -8.82
C LEU A 16 -1.26 -2.53 -9.38
N ASN A 17 -1.41 -3.83 -9.11
CA ASN A 17 -2.59 -4.61 -9.49
C ASN A 17 -3.75 -4.44 -8.51
N SER A 18 -3.47 -4.02 -7.28
CA SER A 18 -4.50 -3.70 -6.29
C SER A 18 -5.20 -2.36 -6.56
N ILE A 19 -4.65 -1.52 -7.45
CA ILE A 19 -5.22 -0.21 -7.77
C ILE A 19 -6.44 -0.38 -8.66
N ASP A 20 -7.56 0.17 -8.21
CA ASP A 20 -8.85 0.07 -8.86
C ASP A 20 -9.38 1.47 -9.19
N SER A 21 -9.70 1.67 -10.46
CA SER A 21 -10.22 2.92 -11.01
C SER A 21 -11.57 2.74 -11.72
N GLU A 22 -12.12 1.53 -11.70
CA GLU A 22 -13.37 1.20 -12.39
C GLU A 22 -14.51 2.09 -11.88
N ASN A 23 -14.60 2.26 -10.54
CA ASN A 23 -15.60 3.11 -9.90
C ASN A 23 -15.44 4.61 -10.22
N TYR A 24 -14.32 5.02 -10.81
CA TYR A 24 -14.01 6.41 -11.13
C TYR A 24 -14.14 6.72 -12.63
N ASN A 25 -14.41 5.70 -13.48
CA ASN A 25 -14.43 5.82 -14.94
C ASN A 25 -13.14 6.44 -15.53
N ILE A 26 -11.98 6.16 -14.91
CA ILE A 26 -10.67 6.63 -15.36
C ILE A 26 -9.90 5.47 -15.98
N ILE A 27 -9.26 5.71 -17.12
CA ILE A 27 -8.35 4.75 -17.74
C ILE A 27 -6.93 5.07 -17.26
N LEU A 28 -6.29 4.08 -16.61
CA LEU A 28 -4.92 4.19 -16.12
C LEU A 28 -4.00 3.36 -17.02
N GLU A 29 -3.24 4.05 -17.88
CA GLU A 29 -2.45 3.41 -18.94
C GLU A 29 -1.05 2.99 -18.48
N ASN A 30 -0.53 3.59 -17.41
CA ASN A 30 0.81 3.31 -16.90
C ASN A 30 0.88 3.36 -15.37
N GLU A 31 1.96 2.81 -14.81
CA GLU A 31 2.17 2.71 -13.36
C GLU A 31 2.23 4.08 -12.68
N LYS A 32 2.76 5.09 -13.38
CA LYS A 32 2.84 6.46 -12.86
C LYS A 32 1.44 7.04 -12.62
N GLN A 33 0.55 6.93 -13.61
CA GLN A 33 -0.84 7.37 -13.50
C GLN A 33 -1.59 6.63 -12.39
N LYS A 34 -1.35 5.32 -12.23
CA LYS A 34 -1.94 4.54 -11.14
C LYS A 34 -1.58 5.08 -9.76
N LEU A 35 -0.29 5.35 -9.53
CA LEU A 35 0.20 5.88 -8.27
C LEU A 35 -0.27 7.32 -8.03
N GLU A 36 -0.28 8.17 -9.07
CA GLU A 36 -0.83 9.52 -9.01
C GLU A 36 -2.31 9.52 -8.66
N PHE A 37 -3.10 8.62 -9.27
CA PHE A 37 -4.52 8.48 -8.99
C PHE A 37 -4.76 8.17 -7.50
N VAL A 38 -4.16 7.11 -6.97
CA VAL A 38 -4.32 6.74 -5.55
C VAL A 38 -3.88 7.86 -4.62
N TYR A 39 -2.73 8.49 -4.90
CA TYR A 39 -2.23 9.57 -4.07
C TYR A 39 -3.15 10.78 -4.08
N ASN A 40 -3.62 11.23 -5.26
CA ASN A 40 -4.54 12.36 -5.36
C ASN A 40 -5.89 12.07 -4.68
N THR A 41 -6.42 10.86 -4.83
CA THR A 41 -7.65 10.43 -4.14
C THR A 41 -7.46 10.46 -2.62
N PHE A 42 -6.36 9.89 -2.13
CA PHE A 42 -6.01 9.96 -0.71
C PHE A 42 -5.91 11.40 -0.17
N ILE A 43 -5.26 12.30 -0.92
CA ILE A 43 -5.13 13.70 -0.51
C ILE A 43 -6.51 14.39 -0.43
N ASN A 44 -7.39 14.12 -1.39
CA ASN A 44 -8.73 14.70 -1.42
C ASN A 44 -9.63 14.15 -0.30
N GLU A 45 -9.58 12.85 -0.03
CA GLU A 45 -10.46 12.19 0.94
C GLU A 45 -9.94 12.27 2.38
N PHE A 46 -8.62 12.20 2.57
CA PHE A 46 -8.00 12.00 3.88
C PHE A 46 -6.82 12.95 4.16
N GLY A 47 -6.53 13.89 3.26
CA GLY A 47 -5.42 14.84 3.41
C GLY A 47 -5.48 15.70 4.68
N PHE A 48 -6.69 15.97 5.20
CA PHE A 48 -6.87 16.69 6.47
C PHE A 48 -6.17 16.03 7.66
N ARG A 49 -5.95 14.71 7.61
CA ARG A 49 -5.31 13.92 8.67
C ARG A 49 -3.78 14.09 8.70
N ILE A 50 -3.17 14.46 7.56
CA ILE A 50 -1.71 14.57 7.40
C ILE A 50 -1.11 15.55 8.40
N LYS A 51 -1.76 16.69 8.66
CA LYS A 51 -1.25 17.71 9.61
C LYS A 51 -1.19 17.23 11.06
N GLN A 52 -1.96 16.20 11.41
CA GLN A 52 -2.06 15.70 12.78
C GLN A 52 -1.04 14.60 13.07
N ILE A 53 -0.86 13.67 12.13
CA ILE A 53 -0.07 12.45 12.35
C ILE A 53 1.02 12.20 11.31
N GLY A 54 1.15 13.08 10.31
CA GLY A 54 2.11 12.96 9.22
C GLY A 54 1.62 12.10 8.06
N LEU A 55 2.29 12.23 6.91
CA LEU A 55 1.88 11.65 5.63
C LEU A 55 1.80 10.12 5.67
N TYR A 56 2.84 9.45 6.17
CA TYR A 56 2.93 7.98 6.16
C TYR A 56 1.89 7.38 7.11
N SER A 57 1.76 7.91 8.33
CA SER A 57 0.76 7.42 9.28
C SER A 57 -0.67 7.68 8.80
N ALA A 58 -0.94 8.84 8.18
CA ALA A 58 -2.24 9.12 7.59
C ALA A 58 -2.58 8.16 6.44
N PHE A 59 -1.61 7.82 5.58
CA PHE A 59 -1.84 6.85 4.51
C PHE A 59 -2.05 5.43 5.05
N SER A 60 -1.32 5.03 6.09
CA SER A 60 -1.52 3.73 6.75
C SER A 60 -2.89 3.62 7.40
N GLU A 61 -3.36 4.68 8.08
CA GLU A 61 -4.73 4.78 8.63
C GLU A 61 -5.78 4.77 7.52
N TYR A 62 -5.52 5.46 6.41
CA TYR A 62 -6.40 5.45 5.23
C TYR A 62 -6.54 4.04 4.64
N LEU A 63 -5.44 3.29 4.46
CA LEU A 63 -5.49 1.90 3.97
C LEU A 63 -6.27 0.96 4.90
N GLN A 64 -6.19 1.17 6.22
CA GLN A 64 -7.00 0.43 7.20
C GLN A 64 -8.51 0.69 7.03
N GLY A 65 -8.88 1.86 6.47
CA GLY A 65 -10.24 2.21 6.10
C GLY A 65 -10.75 1.53 4.82
N LEU A 66 -9.93 0.71 4.16
CA LEU A 66 -10.27 -0.04 2.93
C LEU A 66 -10.80 0.86 1.80
N PRO A 67 -9.99 1.82 1.33
CA PRO A 67 -10.43 2.80 0.34
C PRO A 67 -10.66 2.15 -1.02
N SER A 68 -11.69 2.63 -1.73
CA SER A 68 -12.12 2.03 -3.01
C SER A 68 -11.11 2.19 -4.15
N CYS A 69 -10.16 3.12 -4.02
CA CYS A 69 -9.13 3.35 -5.05
C CYS A 69 -7.99 2.32 -5.00
N ILE A 70 -7.88 1.51 -3.92
CA ILE A 70 -6.83 0.49 -3.78
C ILE A 70 -7.27 -0.67 -2.89
N ASN A 71 -7.44 -1.84 -3.51
CA ASN A 71 -7.96 -3.07 -2.92
C ASN A 71 -6.83 -3.92 -2.31
N ILE A 72 -6.31 -3.52 -1.15
CA ILE A 72 -5.30 -4.29 -0.42
C ILE A 72 -5.96 -5.39 0.41
N ASP A 73 -5.39 -6.61 0.39
CA ASP A 73 -5.80 -7.71 1.25
C ASP A 73 -5.80 -7.31 2.74
N PHE A 74 -6.91 -7.54 3.42
CA PHE A 74 -7.10 -7.22 4.83
C PHE A 74 -7.42 -8.45 5.68
N TYR A 75 -7.73 -9.59 5.05
CA TYR A 75 -7.96 -10.84 5.76
C TYR A 75 -6.64 -11.41 6.27
N ASN A 76 -6.55 -11.68 7.58
CA ASN A 76 -5.33 -12.17 8.22
C ASN A 76 -4.73 -13.38 7.48
N TYR A 77 -5.53 -14.38 7.12
CA TYR A 77 -5.01 -15.57 6.41
C TYR A 77 -4.42 -15.23 5.03
N LYS A 78 -5.02 -14.28 4.28
CA LYS A 78 -4.48 -13.80 3.00
C LYS A 78 -3.18 -13.03 3.18
N ILE A 79 -3.12 -12.17 4.19
CA ILE A 79 -1.90 -11.44 4.54
C ILE A 79 -0.76 -12.42 4.87
N LEU A 80 -1.05 -13.50 5.61
CA LEU A 80 -0.07 -14.52 5.95
C LEU A 80 0.37 -15.34 4.72
N GLU A 81 -0.56 -15.73 3.84
CA GLU A 81 -0.25 -16.41 2.57
C GLU A 81 0.68 -15.55 1.69
N LEU A 82 0.37 -14.26 1.55
CA LEU A 82 1.21 -13.31 0.81
C LEU A 82 2.57 -13.14 1.46
N ALA A 83 2.61 -12.94 2.78
CA ALA A 83 3.86 -12.77 3.51
C ALA A 83 4.77 -14.00 3.37
N GLN A 84 4.21 -15.21 3.44
CA GLN A 84 4.93 -16.46 3.21
C GLN A 84 5.44 -16.56 1.77
N SER A 85 4.62 -16.18 0.77
CA SER A 85 5.04 -16.13 -0.64
C SER A 85 6.18 -15.13 -0.87
N TRP A 86 6.26 -14.09 -0.04
CA TRP A 86 7.35 -13.10 -0.02
C TRP A 86 8.45 -13.47 0.99
N GLY A 87 8.56 -14.75 1.35
CA GLY A 87 9.64 -15.29 2.17
C GLY A 87 9.70 -14.78 3.61
N GLN A 88 8.57 -14.32 4.17
CA GLN A 88 8.49 -14.06 5.61
C GLN A 88 8.21 -15.36 6.37
N GLU A 89 8.87 -15.53 7.50
CA GLU A 89 8.59 -16.61 8.44
C GLU A 89 7.26 -16.33 9.16
N VAL A 90 6.32 -17.28 9.11
CA VAL A 90 4.97 -17.19 9.69
C VAL A 90 4.56 -18.48 10.43
N GLU A 91 5.54 -19.27 10.88
CA GLU A 91 5.32 -20.59 11.48
C GLU A 91 4.72 -20.52 12.90
N THR A 92 5.04 -19.44 13.64
CA THR A 92 4.56 -19.23 15.01
C THR A 92 3.51 -18.12 15.07
N GLU A 93 2.58 -18.21 16.03
CA GLU A 93 1.58 -17.15 16.27
C GLU A 93 2.23 -15.78 16.44
N LYS A 94 3.34 -15.70 17.18
CA LYS A 94 4.08 -14.45 17.37
C LYS A 94 4.61 -13.86 16.06
N GLN A 95 5.06 -14.69 15.12
CA GLN A 95 5.49 -14.23 13.80
C GLN A 95 4.30 -13.77 12.96
N GLN A 96 3.18 -14.51 13.01
CA GLN A 96 1.94 -14.17 12.32
C GLN A 96 1.39 -12.83 12.79
N ASP A 97 1.26 -12.63 14.11
CA ASP A 97 0.81 -11.38 14.71
C ASP A 97 1.68 -10.20 14.30
N LYS A 98 3.01 -10.41 14.27
CA LYS A 98 3.95 -9.37 13.82
C LYS A 98 3.71 -8.99 12.36
N VAL A 99 3.44 -9.97 11.50
CA VAL A 99 3.14 -9.73 10.07
C VAL A 99 1.84 -8.95 9.92
N ILE A 100 0.78 -9.41 10.58
CA ILE A 100 -0.55 -8.80 10.50
C ILE A 100 -0.52 -7.37 11.03
N ASN A 101 0.06 -7.15 12.21
CA ASN A 101 0.13 -5.82 12.83
C ASN A 101 0.96 -4.82 12.04
N GLN A 102 1.93 -5.27 11.23
CA GLN A 102 2.79 -4.40 10.42
C GLN A 102 2.30 -4.23 8.98
N TRP A 103 1.22 -4.88 8.59
CA TRP A 103 0.83 -5.01 7.19
C TRP A 103 0.62 -3.66 6.48
N PHE A 104 -0.25 -2.81 7.04
CA PHE A 104 -0.57 -1.52 6.42
C PHE A 104 0.60 -0.54 6.40
N ASP A 105 1.39 -0.51 7.48
CA ASP A 105 2.63 0.28 7.53
C ASP A 105 3.64 -0.23 6.49
N PHE A 106 3.72 -1.55 6.31
CA PHE A 106 4.57 -2.13 5.29
C PHE A 106 4.13 -1.73 3.88
N ILE A 107 2.85 -1.90 3.55
CA ILE A 107 2.30 -1.51 2.23
C ILE A 107 2.49 0.00 1.98
N THR A 108 2.21 0.83 2.98
CA THR A 108 2.45 2.29 2.95
C THR A 108 3.90 2.60 2.54
N ASN A 109 4.87 1.97 3.22
CA ASN A 109 6.28 2.18 2.92
C ASN A 109 6.66 1.72 1.50
N GLN A 110 6.04 0.67 0.98
CA GLN A 110 6.31 0.21 -0.38
C GLN A 110 5.65 1.11 -1.42
N PHE A 111 4.42 1.55 -1.18
CA PHE A 111 3.72 2.51 -2.03
C PHE A 111 4.54 3.79 -2.22
N PHE A 112 5.00 4.42 -1.12
CA PHE A 112 5.80 5.64 -1.24
C PHE A 112 7.19 5.42 -1.86
N LYS A 113 7.78 4.22 -1.73
CA LYS A 113 8.99 3.86 -2.49
C LYS A 113 8.71 3.82 -4.00
N LEU A 114 7.56 3.28 -4.41
CA LEU A 114 7.12 3.32 -5.80
C LEU A 114 6.87 4.75 -6.26
N CYS A 115 6.20 5.58 -5.45
CA CYS A 115 6.02 7.01 -5.76
C CYS A 115 7.37 7.70 -6.03
N LYS A 116 8.38 7.43 -5.20
CA LYS A 116 9.73 7.96 -5.41
C LYS A 116 10.39 7.39 -6.68
N LYS A 117 10.24 6.09 -6.95
CA LYS A 117 10.77 5.42 -8.15
C LYS A 117 10.21 6.02 -9.44
N TYR A 118 8.90 6.27 -9.47
CA TYR A 118 8.17 6.81 -10.61
C TYR A 118 8.10 8.35 -10.63
N LYS A 119 8.79 9.02 -9.69
CA LYS A 119 8.86 10.49 -9.58
C LYS A 119 7.49 11.17 -9.49
N ILE A 120 6.62 10.62 -8.65
CA ILE A 120 5.32 11.21 -8.32
C ILE A 120 5.54 12.46 -7.47
N GLU A 121 4.86 13.56 -7.81
CA GLU A 121 4.89 14.79 -7.03
C GLU A 121 4.02 14.64 -5.77
N LEU A 122 4.67 14.49 -4.62
CA LEU A 122 3.99 14.43 -3.33
C LEU A 122 3.73 15.86 -2.85
N LYS A 123 2.51 16.35 -3.03
CA LYS A 123 2.10 17.69 -2.59
C LYS A 123 1.95 17.71 -1.07
N GLU A 124 2.56 18.69 -0.42
CA GLU A 124 2.33 18.95 0.99
C GLU A 124 0.91 19.53 1.17
N VAL A 125 0.14 18.97 2.12
CA VAL A 125 -1.26 19.37 2.43
C VAL A 125 -1.31 20.20 3.69
#